data_AF-A0A5J6J0W7-F1
#
_entry.id   AF-A0A5J6J0W7-F1
#
_cell.length_a   1.000
_cell.length_b   1.000
_cell.length_c   1.000
_cell.angle_alpha   90.00
_cell.angle_beta   90.00
_cell.angle_gamma   90.00
#
_symmetry.space_group_name_H-M   'P 1'
#
loop_
_entity.id
_entity.type
_entity.pdbx_description
1 polymer ?
#
loop_
_entity_poly.entity_id
_entity_poly.type
_entity_poly.pdbx_seq_one_letter_code
_entity_poly.pdbx_strand_id
1 'polypeptide(L)'
;MSRFARFASCVALAAAGLVGPAAAAQAAADVPIVCTQEGYFPNPNDPRKFVRCVDFEGKGQNFTVYHFECGEGTVWDEEITTCNYPR
;
A
#
# COMPACT_ATOMS: atom_id res chain seq x y z
N MET A 1 -26.28 47.55 18.24
CA MET A 1 -27.51 47.20 18.98
C MET A 1 -28.31 46.19 18.16
N SER A 2 -28.49 44.98 18.70
CA SER A 2 -29.47 43.97 18.26
C SER A 2 -29.18 43.35 16.87
N ARG A 3 -29.17 42.03 16.67
CA ARG A 3 -30.17 41.07 17.13
C ARG A 3 -29.53 39.70 17.33
N PHE A 4 -29.58 39.22 18.56
CA PHE A 4 -29.57 37.80 18.87
C PHE A 4 -30.80 37.16 18.22
N ALA A 5 -30.62 36.10 17.43
CA ALA A 5 -31.72 35.26 16.98
C ALA A 5 -31.32 33.77 16.96
N ARG A 6 -31.71 33.12 18.06
CA ARG A 6 -32.28 31.77 18.14
C ARG A 6 -31.39 30.57 17.81
N PHE A 7 -30.88 29.99 18.90
CA PHE A 7 -30.79 28.54 19.08
C PHE A 7 -32.08 27.84 18.63
N ALA A 8 -31.96 26.86 17.73
CA ALA A 8 -33.00 25.87 17.49
C ALA A 8 -32.36 24.54 17.06
N SER A 9 -32.37 23.61 18.01
CA SER A 9 -32.52 22.17 17.87
C SER A 9 -31.50 21.38 17.04
N CYS A 10 -30.67 20.63 17.77
CA CYS A 10 -30.17 19.33 17.35
C CYS A 10 -31.30 18.48 16.76
N VAL A 11 -31.14 18.00 15.53
CA VAL A 11 -31.55 16.65 15.18
C VAL A 11 -30.37 16.00 14.46
N ALA A 12 -29.53 15.34 15.24
CA ALA A 12 -28.59 14.38 14.70
C ALA A 12 -29.39 13.17 14.23
N LEU A 13 -29.59 13.03 12.91
CA LEU A 13 -29.91 11.72 12.35
C LEU A 13 -28.63 10.89 12.36
N ALA A 14 -28.47 10.10 13.42
CA ALA A 14 -27.53 8.99 13.45
C ALA A 14 -28.06 7.88 12.51
N ALA A 15 -27.55 7.84 11.28
CA ALA A 15 -27.65 6.65 10.44
C ALA A 15 -26.59 5.64 10.93
N ALA A 16 -27.05 4.64 11.69
CA ALA A 16 -26.27 3.46 11.99
C ALA A 16 -26.30 2.50 10.78
N GLY A 17 -25.13 2.05 10.30
CA GLY A 17 -25.06 0.88 9.43
C GLY A 17 -23.95 0.87 8.37
N LEU A 18 -22.82 0.25 8.72
CA LEU A 18 -21.88 -0.49 7.83
C LEU A 18 -21.06 0.30 6.80
N VAL A 19 -20.27 1.27 7.25
CA VAL A 19 -18.94 1.48 6.66
C VAL A 19 -17.95 0.83 7.61
N GLY A 20 -17.69 -0.47 7.41
CA GLY A 20 -16.51 -1.08 8.01
C GLY A 20 -15.28 -0.38 7.43
N PRO A 21 -14.20 -0.15 8.21
CA PRO A 21 -12.95 0.24 7.62
C PRO A 21 -12.43 -0.99 6.88
N ALA A 22 -12.84 -1.19 5.63
CA ALA A 22 -12.06 -1.98 4.69
C ALA A 22 -10.77 -1.19 4.51
N ALA A 23 -9.81 -1.52 5.38
CA ALA A 23 -8.43 -1.10 5.40
C ALA A 23 -8.19 0.25 4.70
N ALA A 24 -8.13 1.32 5.49
CA ALA A 24 -7.02 2.23 5.29
C ALA A 24 -5.74 1.41 5.55
N ALA A 25 -5.40 0.50 4.62
CA ALA A 25 -4.07 -0.04 4.49
C ALA A 25 -3.25 1.19 4.17
N GLN A 26 -2.58 1.68 5.21
CA GLN A 26 -1.73 2.84 5.18
C GLN A 26 -1.07 2.93 3.81
N ALA A 27 -1.23 4.08 3.15
CA ALA A 27 -0.22 4.58 2.23
C ALA A 27 1.06 4.79 3.05
N ALA A 28 1.69 3.69 3.45
CA ALA A 28 3.06 3.67 3.91
C ALA A 28 3.82 4.31 2.75
N ALA A 29 4.39 5.49 3.02
CA ALA A 29 5.05 6.29 2.01
C ALA A 29 5.97 5.38 1.18
N ASP A 30 5.62 5.20 -0.10
CA ASP A 30 6.35 4.35 -1.02
C ASP A 30 7.73 5.00 -1.18
N VAL A 31 8.76 4.38 -0.58
CA VAL A 31 10.13 4.79 -0.86
C VAL A 31 10.33 4.54 -2.34
N PRO A 32 10.78 5.53 -3.13
CA PRO A 32 10.94 5.36 -4.56
C PRO A 32 11.90 4.21 -4.82
N ILE A 33 11.35 3.10 -5.31
CA ILE A 33 12.12 1.91 -5.71
C ILE A 33 12.81 2.24 -7.04
N VAL A 34 14.14 2.19 -7.05
CA VAL A 34 14.95 2.34 -8.26
C VAL A 34 15.66 1.02 -8.56
N CYS A 35 15.39 0.47 -9.74
CA CYS A 35 16.03 -0.77 -10.20
C CYS A 35 17.35 -0.44 -10.90
N THR A 36 18.42 -1.16 -10.54
CA THR A 36 19.71 -1.12 -11.24
C THR A 36 19.96 -2.34 -12.12
N GLN A 37 19.14 -3.38 -11.96
CA GLN A 37 19.21 -4.63 -12.70
C GLN A 37 17.82 -5.28 -12.78
N GLU A 38 17.64 -6.21 -13.72
CA GLU A 38 16.41 -7.02 -13.80
C GLU A 38 16.33 -8.03 -12.65
N GLY A 39 15.12 -8.37 -12.22
CA GLY A 39 14.91 -9.36 -11.16
C GLY A 39 13.78 -9.03 -10.19
N TYR A 40 13.76 -9.77 -9.08
CA TYR A 40 12.82 -9.57 -7.97
C TYR A 40 13.58 -9.04 -6.75
N PHE A 41 13.03 -8.04 -6.07
CA PHE A 41 13.67 -7.39 -4.94
C PHE A 41 12.67 -7.16 -3.80
N PRO A 42 13.13 -7.20 -2.53
CA PRO A 42 12.29 -6.90 -1.39
C PRO A 42 11.83 -5.44 -1.40
N ASN A 43 10.65 -5.17 -0.84
CA ASN A 43 10.31 -3.82 -0.47
C ASN A 43 10.99 -3.46 0.88
N PRO A 44 11.67 -2.31 0.99
CA PRO A 44 12.41 -1.95 2.21
C PRO A 44 11.52 -1.59 3.40
N ASN A 45 10.25 -1.26 3.16
CA ASN A 45 9.32 -0.80 4.19
C ASN A 45 8.27 -1.85 4.59
N ASP A 46 8.01 -2.84 3.72
CA ASP A 46 6.97 -3.83 3.94
C ASP A 46 7.44 -5.22 3.50
N PRO A 47 7.70 -6.16 4.43
CA PRO A 47 8.16 -7.51 4.10
C PRO A 47 7.09 -8.34 3.37
N ARG A 48 5.83 -7.90 3.35
CA ARG A 48 4.78 -8.52 2.54
C ARG A 48 4.81 -8.03 1.09
N LYS A 49 5.61 -7.01 0.76
CA LYS A 49 5.71 -6.48 -0.59
C LYS A 49 7.06 -6.79 -1.21
N PHE A 50 7.04 -6.96 -2.52
CA PHE A 50 8.24 -7.10 -3.33
C PHE A 50 8.01 -6.42 -4.67
N VAL A 51 9.09 -6.16 -5.38
CA VAL A 51 9.04 -5.57 -6.71
C VAL A 51 9.64 -6.51 -7.74
N ARG A 52 9.19 -6.40 -8.98
CA ARG A 52 9.84 -6.98 -10.15
C ARG A 52 10.31 -5.87 -11.06
N CYS A 53 11.61 -5.84 -11.33
CA CYS A 53 12.25 -4.95 -12.28
C CYS A 53 12.37 -5.68 -13.63
N VAL A 54 11.81 -5.08 -14.68
CA VAL A 54 11.82 -5.64 -16.04
C VAL A 54 12.52 -4.69 -16.98
N ASP A 55 13.55 -5.19 -17.67
CA ASP A 55 14.17 -4.48 -18.78
C ASP A 55 13.60 -4.98 -20.11
N PHE A 56 12.69 -4.21 -20.70
CA PHE A 56 12.11 -4.56 -22.00
C PHE A 56 13.06 -4.34 -23.17
N GLU A 57 14.09 -3.50 -23.01
CA GLU A 57 15.05 -3.20 -24.07
C GLU A 57 16.31 -4.08 -24.00
N GLY A 58 16.59 -4.69 -22.86
CA GLY A 58 17.76 -5.54 -22.61
C GLY A 58 19.07 -4.75 -22.60
N LYS A 59 19.05 -3.47 -22.21
CA LYS A 59 20.21 -2.55 -22.20
C LYS A 59 20.72 -2.19 -20.81
N GLY A 60 20.00 -2.57 -19.75
CA GLY A 60 20.33 -2.28 -18.35
C GLY A 60 20.17 -0.82 -17.94
N GLN A 61 19.41 -0.01 -18.71
CA GLN A 61 19.31 1.44 -18.49
C GLN A 61 17.94 1.89 -18.00
N ASN A 62 16.87 1.29 -18.53
CA ASN A 62 15.49 1.65 -18.20
C ASN A 62 14.76 0.39 -17.73
N PHE A 63 14.23 0.42 -16.52
CA PHE A 63 13.50 -0.69 -15.94
C PHE A 63 12.07 -0.26 -15.65
N THR A 64 11.12 -1.11 -16.01
CA THR A 64 9.73 -0.98 -15.53
C THR A 64 9.61 -1.71 -14.20
N VAL A 65 9.12 -1.00 -13.18
CA VAL A 65 8.93 -1.54 -11.83
C VAL A 65 7.49 -1.97 -11.65
N TYR A 66 7.29 -3.23 -11.23
CA TYR A 66 5.99 -3.76 -10.86
C TYR A 66 5.98 -4.06 -9.37
N HIS A 67 4.97 -3.57 -8.65
CA HIS A 67 4.82 -3.79 -7.22
C HIS A 67 3.84 -4.94 -6.98
N PHE A 68 4.20 -5.83 -6.06
CA PHE A 68 3.40 -6.97 -5.66
C PHE A 68 3.27 -7.01 -4.15
N GLU A 69 2.16 -7.59 -3.68
CA GLU A 69 1.93 -7.91 -2.27
C GLU A 69 1.67 -9.41 -2.15
N CYS A 70 2.35 -10.05 -1.22
CA CYS A 70 2.15 -11.42 -0.83
C CYS A 70 0.78 -11.62 -0.17
N GLY A 71 0.23 -12.82 -0.32
CA GLY A 71 -1.04 -13.20 0.31
C GLY A 71 -1.01 -13.06 1.84
N GLU A 72 -2.18 -13.05 2.46
CA GLU A 72 -2.30 -12.94 3.92
C GLU A 72 -1.47 -14.01 4.64
N GLY A 73 -0.74 -13.59 5.68
CA GLY A 73 0.12 -14.48 6.48
C GLY A 73 1.44 -14.89 5.81
N THR A 74 1.75 -14.39 4.61
CA THR A 74 3.00 -14.68 3.90
C THR A 74 3.85 -13.42 3.70
N VAL A 75 5.16 -13.61 3.60
CA VAL A 75 6.17 -12.56 3.37
C VAL A 75 7.04 -12.94 2.17
N TRP A 76 7.68 -11.96 1.54
CA TRP A 76 8.62 -12.21 0.45
C TRP A 76 9.87 -12.93 0.99
N ASP A 77 10.23 -14.04 0.35
CA ASP A 77 11.41 -14.84 0.64
C ASP A 77 12.36 -14.79 -0.56
N GLU A 78 13.48 -14.08 -0.39
CA GLU A 78 14.49 -13.88 -1.45
C GLU A 78 15.26 -15.16 -1.78
N GLU A 79 15.40 -16.11 -0.84
CA GLU A 79 16.19 -17.32 -1.04
C GLU A 79 15.53 -18.24 -2.07
N ILE A 80 14.21 -18.34 -2.00
CA ILE A 80 13.39 -19.15 -2.92
C ILE A 80 12.60 -18.30 -3.92
N THR A 81 12.78 -16.97 -3.90
CA THR A 81 12.15 -15.99 -4.79
C THR A 81 10.62 -16.16 -4.89
N THR A 82 9.97 -16.33 -3.75
CA THR A 82 8.50 -16.48 -3.68
C THR A 82 7.94 -15.98 -2.34
N CYS A 83 6.62 -15.88 -2.24
CA CYS A 83 5.97 -15.63 -0.96
C CYS A 83 6.00 -16.91 -0.11
N ASN A 84 6.50 -16.81 1.12
CA ASN A 84 6.62 -17.92 2.07
C ASN A 84 6.02 -17.54 3.42
N TYR A 85 5.76 -18.53 4.27
CA TYR A 85 5.41 -18.26 5.65
C TYR A 85 6.64 -17.81 6.44
N PRO A 86 6.53 -16.74 7.26
CA PRO A 86 7.62 -16.33 8.13
C PRO A 86 8.00 -17.48 9.09
N ARG A 87 9.29 -17.70 9.27
CA ARG A 87 9.87 -18.71 10.16
C ARG A 87 10.03 -18.20 11.60
#